data_AF-A0A2V6NPH3-F1
#
_entry.id   AF-A0A2V6NPH3-F1
#
_cell.length_a   1.000
_cell.length_b   1.000
_cell.length_c   1.000
_cell.angle_alpha   90.00
_cell.angle_beta   90.00
_cell.angle_gamma   90.00
#
_symmetry.space_group_name_H-M   'P 1'
#
loop_
_entity.id
_entity.type
_entity.pdbx_description
1 polymer ?
#
loop_
_entity_poly.entity_id
_entity_poly.type
_entity_poly.pdbx_seq_one_letter_code
_entity_poly.pdbx_strand_id
1 'polypeptide(L)' 'PDDLIELYKTFPVDLPKHNGDDSWTLPMPARFVIDRQGIIRWRDVDPDYTTRPEPADTVVALRALG' A
#
# COMPACT_ATOMS: atom_id res chain seq x y z
N PRO A 1 16.48 -5.79 3.78
CA PRO A 1 17.54 -6.81 3.54
C PRO A 1 18.50 -6.28 2.47
N ASP A 2 19.80 -6.49 2.62
CA ASP A 2 20.81 -5.90 1.72
C ASP A 2 20.68 -6.43 0.28
N ASP A 3 20.35 -7.71 0.14
CA ASP A 3 20.06 -8.37 -1.14
C ASP A 3 18.88 -7.72 -1.89
N LEU A 4 17.81 -7.38 -1.18
CA LEU A 4 16.68 -6.66 -1.77
C LEU A 4 17.06 -5.22 -2.15
N ILE A 5 17.87 -4.54 -1.35
CA ILE A 5 18.37 -3.19 -1.68
C ILE A 5 19.19 -3.21 -2.97
N GLU A 6 20.11 -4.18 -3.10
CA GLU A 6 20.92 -4.35 -4.32
C GLU A 6 20.06 -4.67 -5.55
N LEU A 7 19.04 -5.51 -5.40
CA LEU A 7 18.08 -5.77 -6.49
C LEU A 7 17.37 -4.49 -6.92
N TYR A 8 16.91 -3.67 -5.97
CA TYR A 8 16.16 -2.46 -6.28
C TYR A 8 16.99 -1.37 -6.97
N LYS A 9 18.29 -1.30 -6.68
CA LYS A 9 19.23 -0.43 -7.41
C LYS A 9 19.32 -0.74 -8.91
N THR A 10 18.89 -1.93 -9.34
CA THR A 10 18.89 -2.30 -10.77
C THR A 10 17.68 -1.76 -11.54
N PHE A 11 16.61 -1.34 -10.85
CA PHE A 11 15.44 -0.73 -11.47
C PHE A 11 15.65 0.79 -11.66
N PRO A 12 14.99 1.43 -12.64
CA PRO A 12 15.03 2.87 -12.82
C PRO A 12 14.14 3.61 -11.79
N VAL A 13 14.28 3.26 -10.51
CA VAL A 13 13.53 3.85 -9.38
C VAL A 13 14.51 4.22 -8.26
N ASP A 14 14.47 5.48 -7.85
CA ASP A 14 15.28 5.99 -6.73
C ASP A 14 14.42 6.08 -5.47
N LEU A 15 14.34 4.96 -4.73
CA LEU A 15 13.45 4.84 -3.57
C LEU A 15 13.70 5.91 -2.49
N PRO A 16 14.94 6.15 -2.03
CA PRO A 16 15.20 7.23 -1.05
C PRO A 16 14.70 8.60 -1.53
N LYS A 17 14.94 8.93 -2.80
CA LYS A 17 14.46 10.19 -3.39
C LYS A 17 12.94 10.25 -3.48
N HIS A 18 12.28 9.14 -3.80
CA HIS A 18 10.82 9.05 -3.86
C HIS A 18 10.17 9.13 -2.47
N ASN A 19 10.80 8.53 -1.46
CA ASN A 19 10.32 8.53 -0.09
C ASN A 19 10.60 9.86 0.63
N GLY A 20 11.64 10.60 0.19
CA GLY A 20 12.07 11.85 0.82
C GLY A 20 12.95 11.65 2.07
N ASP A 21 13.52 10.46 2.24
CA ASP A 21 14.44 10.09 3.31
C ASP A 21 15.44 9.02 2.84
N ASP A 22 16.42 8.67 3.68
CA ASP A 22 17.42 7.65 3.36
C ASP A 22 16.87 6.21 3.49
N SER A 23 15.55 6.04 3.64
CA SER A 23 14.95 4.74 3.86
C SER A 23 14.82 3.95 2.55
N TRP A 24 15.05 2.65 2.67
CA TRP A 24 14.79 1.66 1.62
C TRP A 24 13.45 0.96 1.86
N THR A 25 12.47 1.72 2.34
CA THR A 25 11.13 1.21 2.61
C THR A 25 10.29 1.21 1.35
N LEU A 26 9.50 0.15 1.17
CA LEU A 26 8.51 0.07 0.11
C LEU A 26 7.16 0.51 0.68
N PRO A 27 6.37 1.27 -0.08
CA PRO A 27 5.03 1.62 0.34
C PRO A 27 4.20 0.33 0.45
N MET A 28 3.60 0.10 1.62
CA MET A 28 2.63 -0.98 1.78
C MET A 28 1.28 -0.52 1.22
N PRO A 29 0.76 -1.13 0.14
CA PRO A 29 -0.52 -0.75 -0.42
C PRO A 29 -1.63 -1.04 0.61
N ALA A 30 -2.50 -0.06 0.80
CA ALA A 30 -3.61 -0.17 1.72
C ALA A 30 -4.83 0.57 1.20
N ARG A 31 -6.00 -0.02 1.42
CA ARG A 31 -7.32 0.59 1.17
C ARG A 31 -8.13 0.53 2.44
N PHE A 32 -8.75 1.64 2.79
CA PHE A 32 -9.58 1.77 3.97
C PHE A 32 -10.93 2.37 3.60
N VAL A 33 -11.98 1.87 4.25
CA VAL A 33 -13.28 2.56 4.29
C VAL A 33 -13.41 3.15 5.68
N ILE A 34 -13.50 4.48 5.74
CA ILE A 34 -13.57 5.25 6.99
C ILE A 34 -14.94 5.93 7.04
N ASP A 35 -15.66 5.78 8.15
CA ASP A 35 -16.94 6.45 8.34
C ASP A 35 -16.77 7.94 8.70
N ARG A 36 -17.90 8.64 8.84
CA ARG A 36 -17.91 10.08 9.17
C ARG A 36 -17.44 10.40 10.58
N GLN A 37 -17.35 9.40 11.45
CA GLN A 37 -16.82 9.51 12.81
C GLN A 37 -15.31 9.24 12.84
N GLY A 38 -14.69 8.93 11.70
CA GLY A 38 -13.28 8.63 11.60
C GLY A 38 -12.93 7.18 11.95
N ILE A 39 -13.91 6.27 12.04
CA ILE A 39 -13.68 4.86 12.37
C ILE A 39 -13.44 4.05 11.09
N ILE A 40 -12.40 3.23 11.09
CA ILE A 40 -12.14 2.25 10.02
C ILE A 40 -13.20 1.15 10.11
N ARG A 41 -14.04 1.05 9.08
CA ARG A 41 -15.10 0.05 8.96
C ARG A 41 -14.66 -1.17 8.15
N TRP A 42 -13.68 -0.97 7.27
CA TRP A 42 -13.08 -2.03 6.47
C TRP A 42 -11.64 -1.65 6.09
N ARG A 43 -10.79 -2.66 5.93
CA ARG A 43 -9.40 -2.52 5.48
C ARG A 43 -9.00 -3.66 4.56
N ASP A 44 -8.12 -3.35 3.65
CA ASP A 44 -7.40 -4.29 2.80
C ASP A 44 -5.96 -3.80 2.71
N VAL A 45 -5.03 -4.65 3.14
CA VAL A 45 -3.62 -4.33 3.31
C VAL A 45 -2.83 -5.58 2.96
N ASP A 46 -1.89 -5.45 2.02
CA ASP A 46 -1.01 -6.55 1.62
C ASP A 46 0.45 -6.15 1.86
N PRO A 47 1.25 -6.95 2.61
CA PRO A 47 2.68 -6.73 2.72
C PRO A 47 3.43 -6.90 1.39
N ASP A 48 2.89 -7.68 0.46
CA ASP A 48 3.38 -7.74 -0.91
C ASP A 48 2.82 -6.55 -1.70
N TYR A 49 3.66 -5.53 -1.87
CA TYR A 49 3.31 -4.32 -2.62
C TYR A 49 3.03 -4.56 -4.11
N THR A 50 3.34 -5.76 -4.64
CA THR A 50 3.00 -6.17 -6.01
C THR A 50 1.60 -6.74 -6.12
N THR A 51 1.00 -7.18 -5.01
CA THR A 51 -0.41 -7.56 -4.99
C THR A 51 -1.27 -6.32 -5.18
N ARG A 52 -2.01 -6.29 -6.29
CA ARG A 52 -2.95 -5.23 -6.61
C ARG A 52 -4.36 -5.72 -6.36
N PRO A 53 -5.04 -5.24 -5.33
CA PRO A 53 -6.37 -5.73 -5.03
C PRO A 53 -7.43 -5.03 -5.91
N GLU A 54 -8.52 -5.73 -6.22
CA GLU A 54 -9.48 -5.31 -7.25
C GLU A 54 -10.30 -4.09 -6.79
N PRO A 55 -10.41 -2.99 -7.57
CA PRO A 55 -11.17 -1.80 -7.18
C PRO A 55 -12.62 -2.09 -6.81
N ALA A 56 -13.22 -3.10 -7.43
CA ALA A 56 -14.59 -3.53 -7.17
C ALA A 56 -14.79 -3.98 -5.70
N ASP A 57 -13.79 -4.60 -5.09
CA ASP A 57 -13.88 -5.11 -3.71
C ASP A 57 -14.10 -3.99 -2.70
N THR A 58 -13.47 -2.82 -2.92
CA THR A 58 -13.70 -1.64 -2.08
C THR A 58 -15.13 -1.15 -2.18
N VAL A 59 -15.72 -1.15 -3.38
CA VAL A 59 -17.11 -0.72 -3.58
C VAL A 59 -18.08 -1.72 -2.95
N VAL A 60 -17.80 -3.02 -3.07
CA VAL A 60 -18.58 -4.07 -2.40
C VAL A 60 -18.51 -3.92 -0.88
N ALA A 61 -17.31 -3.74 -0.32
CA ALA A 61 -17.10 -3.52 1.10
C ALA A 61 -17.86 -2.28 1.60
N LEU A 62 -17.82 -1.18 0.85
CA LEU A 62 -18.57 0.03 1.18
C LEU A 62 -20.08 -0.21 1.20
N ARG A 63 -20.63 -0.87 0.18
CA ARG A 63 -22.07 -1.17 0.09
C ARG A 63 -22.57 -2.09 1.20
N ALA A 64 -21.71 -2.99 1.70
CA ALA A 64 -22.05 -3.88 2.81
C ALA A 64 -22.23 -3.13 4.15
N LEU A 65 -21.81 -1.86 4.24
CA LEU A 65 -21.90 -1.05 5.47
C LEU A 65 -23.22 -0.29 5.62
N GLY A 66 -24.10 -0.28 4.60
CA GLY A 66 -25.42 0.37 4.62
C GLY A 66 -25.63 1.39 3.51
#